data_AF-X6LEF0-F1
#
_entry.id   AF-X6LEF0-F1
#
_cell.length_a   1.000
_cell.length_b   1.000
_cell.length_c   1.000
_cell.angle_alpha   90.00
_cell.angle_beta   90.00
_cell.angle_gamma   90.00
#
_symmetry.space_group_name_H-M   'P 1'
#
loop_
_entity.id
_entity.type
_entity.pdbx_description
1 polymer ?
#
loop_
_entity_poly.entity_id
_entity_poly.type
_entity_poly.pdbx_seq_one_letter_code
_entity_poly.pdbx_strand_id
1 'polypeptide(L)'
;DPYLPQWLELEYPINGITTNIRSEIEAMRLVLEYVSNHYRSHCGRVIILTDCKFVINSIFNKFYKLPIMDCQKILKSFNEDNAPEIYWIKGNSGIPGNGKVDLVANNARKKAHQLQPDLIQQHKSAAFLNNHGLNPYFT
;
A
#
# COMPACT_ATOMS: atom_id res chain seq x y z
N ASP A 1 -20.94 -19.73 2.01
CA ASP A 1 -20.73 -20.62 0.86
C ASP A 1 -19.35 -21.26 1.02
N PRO A 2 -19.25 -22.59 1.21
CA PRO A 2 -17.98 -23.29 1.40
C PRO A 2 -17.04 -23.24 0.18
N TYR A 3 -17.49 -22.71 -0.96
CA TYR A 3 -16.68 -22.52 -2.17
C TYR A 3 -16.07 -21.12 -2.30
N LEU A 4 -16.35 -20.18 -1.40
CA LEU A 4 -15.68 -18.89 -1.39
C LEU A 4 -14.24 -19.08 -0.90
N PRO A 5 -13.22 -18.58 -1.64
CA PRO A 5 -11.84 -18.64 -1.17
C PRO A 5 -11.76 -17.99 0.20
N GLN A 6 -11.09 -18.67 1.13
CA GLN A 6 -10.89 -18.15 2.47
C GLN A 6 -9.96 -16.95 2.39
N TRP A 7 -10.50 -15.75 2.59
CA TRP A 7 -9.74 -14.52 2.58
C TRP A 7 -8.89 -14.44 3.85
N LEU A 8 -7.57 -14.27 3.67
CA LEU A 8 -6.69 -13.85 4.74
C LEU A 8 -6.67 -12.32 4.75
N GLU A 9 -7.24 -11.71 5.78
CA GLU A 9 -7.24 -10.26 5.97
C GLU A 9 -6.07 -9.88 6.88
N LEU A 10 -5.17 -9.02 6.40
CA LEU A 10 -4.03 -8.51 7.16
C LEU A 10 -4.27 -7.02 7.47
N GLU A 11 -4.42 -6.68 8.75
CA GLU A 11 -4.52 -5.30 9.23
C GLU A 11 -3.21 -4.93 9.94
N TYR A 12 -2.60 -3.82 9.52
CA TYR A 12 -1.42 -3.25 10.18
C TYR A 12 -1.75 -1.91 10.84
N PRO A 13 -1.25 -1.65 12.06
CA PRO A 13 -1.50 -0.40 12.75
C PRO A 13 -0.79 0.77 12.04
N ILE A 14 -1.49 1.91 11.94
CA ILE A 14 -0.89 3.15 11.45
C ILE A 14 -0.15 3.82 12.62
N ASN A 15 1.17 3.92 12.49
CA ASN A 15 2.05 4.55 13.47
C ASN A 15 2.35 5.98 13.05
N GLY A 16 2.02 6.97 13.90
CA GLY A 16 2.31 8.37 13.60
C GLY A 16 1.31 9.03 12.65
N ILE A 17 1.55 10.31 12.34
CA ILE A 17 0.80 11.04 11.30
C ILE A 17 1.28 10.54 9.94
N THR A 18 0.38 9.92 9.19
CA THR A 18 0.67 9.49 7.83
C THR A 18 -0.34 10.13 6.88
N THR A 19 0.16 10.67 5.76
CA THR A 19 -0.72 11.06 4.65
C THR A 19 -1.26 9.80 3.98
N ASN A 20 -2.40 9.89 3.27
CA ASN A 20 -2.94 8.77 2.50
C ASN A 20 -1.86 8.15 1.61
N ILE A 21 -1.10 8.97 0.86
CA ILE A 21 0.00 8.51 0.00
C ILE A 21 1.06 7.73 0.80
N ARG A 22 1.43 8.19 2.00
CA ARG A 22 2.42 7.48 2.83
C ARG A 22 1.88 6.13 3.31
N SER A 23 0.59 6.06 3.66
CA SER A 23 -0.07 4.81 4.02
C SER A 23 -0.12 3.83 2.85
N GLU A 24 -0.38 4.31 1.63
CA GLU A 24 -0.36 3.46 0.41
C GLU A 24 1.03 2.89 0.13
N ILE A 25 2.08 3.70 0.28
CA ILE A 25 3.46 3.25 0.12
C ILE A 25 3.81 2.20 1.19
N GLU A 26 3.41 2.45 2.43
CA GLU A 26 3.66 1.53 3.54
C GLU A 26 2.90 0.21 3.39
N ALA A 27 1.64 0.26 2.95
CA ALA A 27 0.85 -0.93 2.64
C ALA A 27 1.55 -1.78 1.57
N MET A 28 2.06 -1.16 0.51
CA MET A 28 2.82 -1.87 -0.52
C MET A 28 4.12 -2.48 0.02
N ARG A 29 4.87 -1.74 0.87
CA ARG A 29 6.07 -2.27 1.54
C ARG A 29 5.74 -3.53 2.34
N LEU A 30 4.70 -3.48 3.16
CA LEU A 30 4.25 -4.57 4.02
C LEU A 30 3.79 -5.79 3.20
N VAL A 31 3.05 -5.58 2.11
CA VAL A 31 2.65 -6.66 1.21
C VAL A 31 3.86 -7.32 0.57
N LEU A 32 4.84 -6.54 0.08
CA LEU A 32 6.06 -7.08 -0.51
C LEU A 32 6.90 -7.88 0.49
N GLU A 33 7.01 -7.42 1.74
CA GLU A 33 7.67 -8.16 2.81
C GLU A 33 6.94 -9.46 3.12
N TYR A 34 5.62 -9.40 3.22
CA TYR A 34 4.80 -10.58 3.47
C TYR A 34 4.96 -11.63 2.37
N VAL A 35 4.91 -11.22 1.10
CA VAL A 35 5.13 -12.08 -0.06
C VAL A 35 6.54 -12.67 -0.06
N SER A 36 7.57 -11.86 0.23
CA SER A 36 8.96 -12.33 0.31
C SER A 36 9.17 -13.37 1.42
N ASN A 37 8.48 -13.22 2.56
CA ASN A 37 8.66 -14.12 3.70
C ASN A 37 7.84 -15.42 3.58
N HIS A 38 6.68 -15.39 2.92
CA HIS A 38 5.74 -16.51 2.91
C HIS A 38 5.63 -17.20 1.55
N TYR A 39 5.88 -16.50 0.44
CA TYR A 39 5.61 -16.99 -0.91
C TYR A 39 6.86 -17.11 -1.80
N ARG A 40 8.05 -16.82 -1.28
CA ARG A 40 9.30 -16.85 -2.07
C ARG A 40 9.65 -18.20 -2.68
N SER A 41 9.24 -19.31 -2.06
CA SER A 41 9.44 -20.67 -2.55
C SER A 41 8.17 -21.31 -3.15
N HIS A 42 7.06 -20.57 -3.23
CA HIS A 42 5.83 -21.10 -3.80
C HIS A 42 5.93 -21.21 -5.32
N CYS A 43 5.41 -22.31 -5.89
CA CYS A 43 5.34 -22.50 -7.35
C CYS A 43 4.27 -21.65 -8.04
N GLY A 44 3.45 -20.92 -7.28
CA GLY A 44 2.37 -20.07 -7.79
C GLY A 44 2.82 -18.63 -8.03
N ARG A 45 2.28 -18.01 -9.07
CA ARG A 45 2.48 -16.57 -9.32
C ARG A 45 1.67 -15.76 -8.32
N VAL A 46 2.32 -14.83 -7.63
CA VAL A 46 1.64 -13.88 -6.73
C VAL A 46 1.27 -12.64 -7.52
N ILE A 47 0.00 -12.24 -7.44
CA ILE A 47 -0.53 -11.03 -8.05
C ILE A 47 -0.93 -10.05 -6.94
N ILE A 48 -0.38 -8.84 -6.98
CA ILE A 48 -0.70 -7.72 -6.10
C ILE A 48 -1.53 -6.71 -6.90
N LEU A 49 -2.70 -6.37 -6.38
CA LEU A 49 -3.57 -5.36 -6.95
C LEU A 49 -3.57 -4.14 -6.03
N THR A 50 -3.43 -2.94 -6.59
CA THR A 50 -3.58 -1.68 -5.85
C THR A 50 -4.34 -0.67 -6.70
N ASP A 51 -5.20 0.11 -6.05
CA ASP A 51 -5.90 1.22 -6.69
C ASP A 51 -5.09 2.53 -6.67
N CYS A 52 -3.97 2.55 -5.95
CA CYS A 52 -3.07 3.68 -5.88
C CYS A 52 -2.09 3.71 -7.07
N LYS A 53 -2.49 4.39 -8.15
CA LYS A 53 -1.66 4.62 -9.33
C LYS A 53 -0.30 5.27 -9.01
N PHE A 54 -0.26 6.14 -8.00
CA PHE A 54 0.97 6.81 -7.57
C PHE A 54 2.04 5.80 -7.10
N VAL A 55 1.65 4.80 -6.29
CA VAL A 55 2.58 3.81 -5.75
C VAL A 55 3.21 2.98 -6.87
N ILE A 56 2.40 2.50 -7.81
CA ILE A 56 2.88 1.72 -8.97
C ILE A 56 3.88 2.54 -9.78
N ASN A 57 3.49 3.75 -10.19
CA ASN A 57 4.35 4.63 -10.97
C ASN A 57 5.66 4.94 -10.22
N SER A 58 5.59 5.09 -8.91
CA SER A 58 6.75 5.40 -8.09
C SER A 58 7.73 4.23 -7.99
N ILE A 59 7.21 3.01 -7.81
CA ILE A 59 8.02 1.80 -7.67
C ILE A 59 8.77 1.47 -8.94
N PHE A 60 8.15 1.62 -10.11
CA PHE A 60 8.76 1.29 -11.39
C PHE A 60 9.65 2.39 -11.99
N ASN A 61 9.73 3.56 -11.35
CA ASN A 61 10.56 4.67 -11.79
C ASN A 61 11.93 4.70 -11.06
N LYS A 62 12.98 5.17 -11.73
CA LYS A 62 14.37 5.14 -11.25
C LYS A 62 14.70 6.12 -10.11
N PHE A 63 13.88 7.14 -9.84
CA PHE A 63 14.27 8.30 -9.02
C PHE A 63 13.26 8.73 -7.95
N TYR A 64 13.02 7.92 -6.92
CA TYR A 64 12.18 8.33 -5.77
C TYR A 64 12.88 8.20 -4.40
N LYS A 65 12.41 9.03 -3.45
CA LYS A 65 12.92 9.20 -2.07
C LYS A 65 12.55 8.03 -1.14
N LEU A 66 13.08 8.07 0.09
CA LEU A 66 13.03 7.07 1.18
C LEU A 66 11.63 6.84 1.84
N PRO A 67 10.58 6.52 1.08
CA PRO A 67 9.89 5.27 1.43
C PRO A 67 9.68 4.32 0.23
N ILE A 68 9.80 4.82 -1.00
CA ILE A 68 9.68 3.99 -2.21
C ILE A 68 10.90 3.09 -2.40
N MET A 69 12.08 3.57 -1.97
CA MET A 69 13.33 2.82 -2.09
C MET A 69 13.27 1.45 -1.41
N ASP A 70 12.57 1.32 -0.28
CA ASP A 70 12.51 0.03 0.43
C ASP A 70 11.62 -0.96 -0.32
N CYS A 71 10.49 -0.51 -0.87
CA CYS A 71 9.69 -1.32 -1.79
C CYS A 71 10.54 -1.82 -2.99
N GLN A 72 11.33 -0.91 -3.58
CA GLN A 72 12.20 -1.26 -4.71
C GLN A 72 13.31 -2.24 -4.33
N LYS A 73 13.91 -2.12 -3.14
CA LYS A 73 14.91 -3.08 -2.65
C LYS A 73 14.30 -4.46 -2.45
N ILE A 74 13.12 -4.54 -1.84
CA ILE A 74 12.43 -5.82 -1.64
C ILE A 74 12.09 -6.44 -3.00
N LEU A 75 11.56 -5.66 -3.94
CA LEU A 75 11.27 -6.13 -5.30
C LEU A 75 12.50 -6.68 -6.02
N LYS A 76 13.66 -6.01 -5.91
CA LYS A 76 14.92 -6.48 -6.48
C LYS A 76 15.48 -7.75 -5.81
N SER A 77 14.97 -8.13 -4.64
CA SER A 77 15.42 -9.33 -3.92
C SER A 77 14.71 -10.62 -4.38
N PHE A 78 13.62 -10.50 -5.14
CA PHE A 78 13.00 -11.61 -5.84
C PHE A 78 13.85 -12.01 -7.05
N ASN A 79 13.78 -13.29 -7.43
CA ASN A 79 14.32 -13.77 -8.70
C ASN A 79 13.24 -13.63 -9.79
N GLU A 80 13.62 -13.83 -11.06
CA GLU A 80 12.71 -13.67 -12.20
C GLU A 80 11.48 -14.59 -12.11
N ASP A 81 11.65 -15.78 -11.53
CA ASP A 81 10.61 -16.81 -11.44
C ASP A 81 9.58 -16.55 -10.33
N ASN A 82 9.97 -15.85 -9.26
CA ASN A 82 9.12 -15.64 -8.07
C ASN A 82 8.77 -14.18 -7.76
N ALA A 83 9.15 -13.24 -8.63
CA ALA A 83 8.75 -11.85 -8.48
C ALA A 83 7.22 -11.70 -8.56
N PRO A 84 6.57 -10.94 -7.66
CA PRO A 84 5.15 -10.70 -7.76
C PRO A 84 4.82 -9.80 -8.96
N GLU A 85 3.67 -10.03 -9.58
CA GLU A 85 3.08 -9.09 -10.54
C GLU A 85 2.30 -8.03 -9.81
N ILE A 86 2.47 -6.77 -10.20
CA ILE A 86 1.78 -5.64 -9.56
C ILE A 86 0.95 -4.93 -10.62
N TYR A 87 -0.36 -4.90 -10.42
CA TYR A 87 -1.30 -4.24 -11.33
C TYR A 87 -2.05 -3.10 -10.66
N TRP A 88 -2.25 -2.04 -11.44
CA TRP A 88 -3.15 -0.96 -11.08
C TRP A 88 -4.57 -1.38 -11.40
N ILE A 89 -5.47 -1.19 -10.44
CA ILE A 89 -6.90 -1.36 -10.64
C ILE A 89 -7.63 -0.06 -10.37
N LYS A 90 -8.78 0.15 -11.00
CA LYS A 90 -9.62 1.30 -10.68
C LYS A 90 -10.28 1.07 -9.31
N GLY A 91 -10.20 2.06 -8.42
CA GLY A 91 -10.95 2.02 -7.15
C GLY A 91 -12.45 1.87 -7.40
N ASN A 92 -13.16 1.14 -6.52
CA ASN A 92 -14.59 0.83 -6.66
C ASN A 92 -14.98 0.16 -7.99
N SER A 93 -14.06 -0.58 -8.63
CA SER A 93 -14.30 -1.29 -9.89
C SER A 93 -15.15 -2.57 -9.78
N GLY A 94 -15.58 -2.94 -8.57
CA GLY A 94 -16.29 -4.19 -8.33
C GLY A 94 -15.38 -5.43 -8.29
N ILE A 95 -14.06 -5.26 -8.31
CA ILE A 95 -13.11 -6.36 -8.09
C ILE A 95 -13.30 -6.90 -6.67
N PRO A 96 -13.61 -8.21 -6.51
CA PRO A 96 -13.75 -8.82 -5.20
C PRO A 96 -12.47 -8.63 -4.36
N GLY A 97 -12.64 -8.17 -3.12
CA GLY A 97 -11.53 -7.90 -2.20
C GLY A 97 -11.16 -6.43 -2.06
N ASN A 98 -11.27 -5.58 -3.11
CA ASN A 98 -10.89 -4.16 -3.00
C ASN A 98 -11.69 -3.42 -1.93
N GLY A 99 -13.02 -3.53 -1.97
CA GLY A 99 -13.88 -2.89 -0.99
C GLY A 99 -13.67 -3.39 0.44
N LYS A 100 -13.18 -4.64 0.61
CA LYS A 100 -12.80 -5.15 1.94
C LYS A 100 -11.51 -4.50 2.42
N VAL A 101 -10.49 -4.39 1.56
CA VAL A 101 -9.23 -3.72 1.88
C VAL A 101 -9.47 -2.25 2.21
N ASP A 102 -10.33 -1.56 1.47
CA ASP A 102 -10.74 -0.18 1.75
C ASP A 102 -11.39 -0.05 3.14
N LEU A 103 -12.23 -1.02 3.53
CA LEU A 103 -12.85 -1.06 4.85
C LEU A 103 -11.80 -1.29 5.94
N VAL A 104 -10.87 -2.23 5.76
CA VAL A 104 -9.78 -2.52 6.70
C VAL A 104 -8.89 -1.29 6.88
N ALA A 105 -8.48 -0.63 5.80
CA ALA A 105 -7.68 0.59 5.83
C ALA A 105 -8.41 1.73 6.56
N ASN A 106 -9.71 1.91 6.30
CA ASN A 106 -10.53 2.90 7.01
C ASN A 106 -10.67 2.59 8.50
N ASN A 107 -10.78 1.32 8.88
CA ASN A 107 -10.84 0.92 10.28
C ASN A 107 -9.51 1.18 10.99
N ALA A 108 -8.37 0.84 10.37
CA ALA A 108 -7.04 1.17 10.88
C ALA A 108 -6.87 2.68 11.08
N ARG A 109 -7.33 3.50 10.12
CA ARG A 109 -7.34 4.96 10.24
C ARG A 109 -8.17 5.44 11.42
N LYS A 110 -9.39 4.93 11.60
CA LYS A 110 -10.27 5.28 12.72
C LYS A 110 -9.65 4.91 14.07
N LYS A 111 -9.06 3.71 14.19
CA LYS A 111 -8.33 3.26 15.39
C LYS A 111 -7.16 4.19 15.70
N ALA A 112 -6.35 4.55 14.69
CA ALA A 112 -5.24 5.47 14.87
C ALA A 112 -5.71 6.86 15.36
N HIS A 113 -6.84 7.36 14.83
CA HIS A 113 -7.41 8.64 15.28
C HIS A 113 -7.85 8.61 16.76
N GLN A 114 -8.40 7.49 17.22
CA GLN A 114 -8.83 7.33 18.61
C GLN A 114 -7.64 7.21 19.57
N LEU A 115 -6.60 6.49 19.16
CA LEU A 115 -5.45 6.18 20.02
C LEU A 115 -4.38 7.27 20.02
N GLN A 116 -4.32 8.11 18.99
CA GLN A 116 -3.27 9.13 18.82
C GLN A 116 -3.87 10.51 18.44
N PRO A 117 -4.67 11.16 19.31
CA PRO A 117 -5.36 12.41 18.99
C PRO A 117 -4.41 13.60 18.72
N ASP A 118 -3.26 13.65 19.41
CA ASP A 118 -2.29 14.76 19.33
C ASP A 118 -1.59 14.87 17.97
N LEU A 119 -1.57 13.77 17.22
CA LEU A 119 -0.99 13.70 15.89
C LEU A 119 -1.86 14.45 14.85
N ILE A 120 -3.16 14.59 15.07
CA ILE A 120 -4.04 15.16 14.04
C ILE A 120 -3.90 16.70 13.92
N GLN A 121 -3.38 17.40 14.95
CA GLN A 121 -3.21 18.86 14.89
C GLN A 121 -2.18 19.34 13.86
N GLN A 122 -1.17 18.53 13.53
CA GLN A 122 -0.11 18.91 12.58
C GLN A 122 -0.51 18.81 11.10
N HIS A 123 -1.71 18.32 10.79
CA HIS A 123 -2.19 18.12 9.41
C HIS A 123 -2.43 19.43 8.62
N LYS A 124 -2.39 20.61 9.27
CA LYS A 124 -2.55 21.91 8.59
C LYS A 124 -1.31 22.37 7.81
N SER A 125 -0.16 21.70 7.96
CA SER A 125 1.08 22.12 7.31
C SER A 125 1.89 20.93 6.80
N ALA A 126 1.32 20.09 5.94
CA ALA A 126 2.09 19.10 5.19
C ALA A 126 2.87 19.79 4.06
N ALA A 127 4.01 20.41 4.40
CA ALA A 127 4.93 21.07 3.47
C ALA A 127 5.50 20.14 2.37
N PHE A 128 5.28 18.83 2.46
CA PHE A 128 5.75 17.85 1.48
C PHE A 128 5.03 17.94 0.12
N LEU A 129 3.81 18.50 0.08
CA LEU A 129 2.99 18.54 -1.14
C LEU A 129 3.40 19.65 -2.13
N ASN A 130 4.06 20.71 -1.68
CA ASN A 130 4.32 21.88 -2.55
C ASN A 130 5.62 21.83 -3.35
N ASN A 131 6.50 20.85 -3.13
CA ASN A 131 7.84 20.86 -3.75
C ASN A 131 7.93 20.18 -5.12
N HIS A 132 6.85 19.60 -5.64
CA HIS A 132 6.91 18.80 -6.88
C HIS A 132 5.81 19.14 -7.92
N GLY A 133 5.04 20.20 -7.73
CA GLY A 133 4.02 20.61 -8.72
C GLY A 133 2.92 19.57 -8.99
N LEU A 134 2.78 18.57 -8.10
CA LEU A 134 1.73 17.58 -8.20
C LEU A 134 0.47 18.15 -7.55
N ASN A 135 -0.57 18.28 -8.38
CA ASN A 135 -1.88 18.79 -7.99
C ASN A 135 -2.40 18.04 -6.74
N PRO A 136 -2.77 18.74 -5.65
CA PRO A 136 -3.27 18.09 -4.43
C PRO A 136 -4.63 17.40 -4.61
N TYR A 137 -5.30 17.59 -5.75
CA TYR A 137 -6.56 16.95 -6.09
C TYR A 137 -6.34 15.73 -6.98
N PHE A 138 -5.92 14.61 -6.37
CA PHE A 138 -6.13 13.28 -6.94
C PHE A 138 -7.23 12.61 -6.11
N THR A 139 -8.47 13.00 -6.41
CA THR A 139 -9.70 12.23 -6.11
C THR A 139 -9.95 11.23 -7.22
#